data_AF-D5HP34-F1
#
_entry.id   AF-D5HP34-F1
#
_cell.length_a   1.000
_cell.length_b   1.000
_cell.length_c   1.000
_cell.angle_alpha   90.00
_cell.angle_beta   90.00
_cell.angle_gamma   90.00
#
_symmetry.space_group_name_H-M   'P 1'
#
loop_
_entity.id
_entity.type
_entity.pdbx_description
1 polymer ?
#
loop_
_entity_poly.entity_id
_entity_poly.type
_entity_poly.pdbx_seq_one_letter_code
_entity_poly.pdbx_strand_id
1 'polypeptide(L)'
;MTNIRKSHPLLKIVNDSFIDLPTPSSISAWWNFGSLLGICLALQILTGLFLAMHYTSDTATAFSSVTHICRDVNYGWVLRYLHANGASMFFICLYLHVGRGLYYGSYLYKETWNVGVVLLFAVMATAFMGYVLPWGQMSFWGATVITNLLSAIPYIGTSLVEWIWGGFSVDKATLTRFFAFHFLLP
;
A
#
# COMPACT_ATOMS: atom_id res chain seq x y z
N MET A 1 28.04 -27.34 22.57
CA MET A 1 27.37 -27.40 21.25
C MET A 1 26.85 -26.01 20.91
N THR A 2 27.10 -25.51 19.71
CA THR A 2 26.54 -24.23 19.24
C THR A 2 25.03 -24.38 19.05
N ASN A 3 24.25 -23.43 19.58
CA ASN A 3 22.80 -23.42 19.46
C ASN A 3 22.37 -23.42 17.98
N ILE A 4 21.39 -24.26 17.62
CA ILE A 4 20.84 -24.38 16.26
C ILE A 4 20.37 -23.03 15.71
N ARG A 5 19.86 -22.15 16.57
CA ARG A 5 19.47 -20.77 16.24
C ARG A 5 20.60 -19.95 15.61
N LYS A 6 21.86 -20.24 15.98
CA LYS A 6 23.06 -19.54 15.50
C LYS A 6 23.79 -20.29 14.39
N SER A 7 23.54 -21.58 14.20
CA SER A 7 24.23 -22.39 13.19
C SER A 7 23.38 -22.69 11.95
N HIS A 8 22.06 -22.82 12.07
CA HIS A 8 21.19 -23.12 10.93
C HIS A 8 21.05 -21.90 10.01
N PRO A 9 21.32 -21.99 8.70
CA PRO A 9 21.40 -20.83 7.80
C PRO A 9 20.18 -19.91 7.81
N LEU A 10 18.96 -20.47 7.82
CA LEU A 10 17.72 -19.68 7.89
C LEU A 10 17.47 -19.08 9.27
N LEU A 11 17.73 -19.85 10.33
CA LEU A 11 17.45 -19.38 11.70
C LEU A 11 18.46 -18.34 12.14
N LYS A 12 19.67 -18.37 11.57
CA LYS A 12 20.70 -17.36 11.80
C LYS A 12 20.25 -15.98 11.32
N ILE A 13 19.62 -15.87 10.14
CA ILE A 13 19.09 -14.59 9.64
C ILE A 13 18.05 -14.03 10.62
N VAL A 14 17.08 -14.86 11.04
CA VAL A 14 16.05 -14.48 12.03
C VAL A 14 16.68 -14.11 13.37
N ASN A 15 17.69 -14.86 13.82
CA ASN A 15 18.40 -14.58 15.05
C ASN A 15 19.03 -13.19 15.03
N ASP A 16 19.79 -12.91 13.98
CA ASP A 16 20.63 -11.72 13.87
C ASP A 16 19.78 -10.46 13.63
N SER A 17 18.60 -10.58 13.00
CA SER A 17 17.71 -9.46 12.72
C SER A 17 16.55 -9.27 13.70
N PHE A 18 16.22 -10.27 14.54
CA PHE A 18 14.98 -10.24 15.34
C PHE A 18 15.15 -10.69 16.80
N ILE A 19 16.12 -11.56 17.12
CA ILE A 19 16.22 -12.16 18.47
C ILE A 19 17.41 -11.57 19.23
N ASP A 20 18.62 -11.72 18.71
CA ASP A 20 19.86 -11.25 19.33
C ASP A 20 20.31 -9.90 18.71
N LEU A 21 19.40 -9.13 18.11
CA LEU A 21 19.68 -7.83 17.51
C LEU A 21 20.05 -6.80 18.60
N PRO A 22 21.29 -6.27 18.61
CA PRO A 22 21.68 -5.24 19.57
C PRO A 22 20.87 -3.96 19.33
N THR A 23 20.09 -3.56 20.33
CA THR A 23 19.19 -2.41 20.25
C THR A 23 19.53 -1.41 21.36
N PRO A 24 19.57 -0.09 21.08
CA PRO A 24 19.80 0.91 22.13
C PRO A 24 18.71 0.83 23.21
N SER A 25 19.10 0.87 24.47
CA SER A 25 18.18 0.72 25.61
C SER A 25 17.22 1.89 25.79
N SER A 26 17.52 3.05 25.20
CA SER A 26 16.78 4.31 25.36
C SER A 26 15.89 4.69 24.17
N ILE A 27 15.55 3.73 23.28
CA ILE A 27 14.58 4.02 22.22
C ILE A 27 13.19 4.27 22.83
N SER A 28 12.50 5.29 22.33
CA SER A 28 11.16 5.66 22.78
C SER A 28 10.08 4.94 21.97
N ALA A 29 8.81 5.14 22.32
CA ALA A 29 7.66 4.59 21.60
C ALA A 29 7.63 4.93 20.10
N TRP A 30 8.32 6.00 19.68
CA TRP A 30 8.44 6.39 18.29
C TRP A 30 9.17 5.35 17.42
N TRP A 31 9.95 4.45 18.01
CA TRP A 31 10.58 3.34 17.28
C TRP A 31 9.63 2.20 16.91
N ASN A 32 8.45 2.13 17.55
CA ASN A 32 7.45 1.10 17.29
C ASN A 32 6.80 1.24 15.90
N PHE A 33 6.80 2.45 15.31
CA PHE A 33 6.16 2.65 14.01
C PHE A 33 6.79 1.83 12.89
N GLY A 34 8.06 1.40 13.01
CA GLY A 34 8.65 0.48 12.03
C GLY A 34 7.97 -0.89 11.98
N SER A 35 7.75 -1.51 13.15
CA SER A 35 7.07 -2.81 13.23
C SER A 35 5.58 -2.70 12.93
N LEU A 36 4.93 -1.62 13.36
CA LEU A 36 3.52 -1.35 13.04
C LEU A 36 3.30 -1.22 11.52
N LEU A 37 4.23 -0.63 10.77
CA LEU A 37 4.16 -0.58 9.31
C LEU A 37 4.24 -1.99 8.68
N GLY A 38 5.10 -2.86 9.20
CA GLY A 38 5.15 -4.26 8.78
C GLY A 38 3.84 -5.02 9.05
N ILE A 39 3.21 -4.77 10.20
CA ILE A 39 1.89 -5.32 10.53
C ILE A 39 0.81 -4.76 9.60
N CYS A 40 0.82 -3.45 9.32
CA CYS A 40 -0.12 -2.82 8.38
C CYS A 40 0.01 -3.46 6.99
N LEU A 41 1.23 -3.66 6.49
CA LEU A 41 1.47 -4.30 5.19
C LEU A 41 0.91 -5.73 5.15
N ALA A 42 1.24 -6.56 6.15
CA ALA A 42 0.72 -7.92 6.22
C ALA A 42 -0.82 -7.95 6.28
N LEU A 43 -1.43 -7.06 7.07
CA LEU A 43 -2.88 -6.93 7.15
C LEU A 43 -3.49 -6.53 5.80
N GLN A 44 -2.91 -5.55 5.08
CA GLN A 44 -3.39 -5.12 3.77
C GLN A 44 -3.27 -6.25 2.72
N ILE A 45 -2.15 -6.97 2.68
CA ILE A 45 -1.95 -8.09 1.74
C ILE A 45 -2.98 -9.19 2.00
N LEU A 46 -3.12 -9.62 3.26
CA LEU A 46 -4.05 -10.70 3.61
C LEU A 46 -5.50 -10.31 3.31
N THR A 47 -5.96 -9.17 3.83
CA THR A 47 -7.34 -8.71 3.59
C THR A 47 -7.59 -8.42 2.11
N GLY A 48 -6.62 -7.83 1.40
CA GLY A 48 -6.71 -7.53 -0.03
C GLY A 48 -6.83 -8.79 -0.88
N LEU A 49 -6.06 -9.83 -0.57
CA LEU A 49 -6.15 -11.13 -1.24
C LEU A 49 -7.55 -11.74 -1.12
N PHE A 50 -8.11 -11.78 0.09
CA PHE A 50 -9.47 -12.32 0.28
C PHE A 50 -10.55 -11.46 -0.38
N LEU A 51 -10.39 -10.14 -0.40
CA LEU A 51 -11.30 -9.25 -1.13
C LEU A 51 -11.22 -9.49 -2.65
N ALA A 52 -10.01 -9.69 -3.18
CA ALA A 52 -9.78 -9.92 -4.60
C ALA A 52 -10.44 -11.22 -5.11
N MET A 53 -10.60 -12.24 -4.27
CA MET A 53 -11.31 -13.49 -4.62
C MET A 53 -12.80 -13.27 -4.95
N HIS A 54 -13.37 -12.13 -4.56
CA HIS A 54 -14.79 -11.80 -4.73
C HIS A 54 -15.04 -10.51 -5.53
N TYR A 55 -13.98 -9.82 -5.97
CA TYR A 55 -14.06 -8.55 -6.69
C TYR A 55 -14.00 -8.76 -8.21
N THR A 56 -14.71 -7.93 -8.97
CA THR A 56 -14.64 -7.90 -10.44
C THR A 56 -14.19 -6.54 -10.95
N SER A 57 -13.16 -6.51 -11.81
CA SER A 57 -12.56 -5.28 -12.36
C SER A 57 -13.19 -4.85 -13.70
N ASP A 58 -14.52 -4.87 -13.77
CA ASP A 58 -15.32 -4.40 -14.90
C ASP A 58 -16.25 -3.26 -14.47
N THR A 59 -16.34 -2.17 -15.24
CA THR A 59 -17.04 -0.94 -14.83
C THR A 59 -18.53 -1.14 -14.56
N ALA A 60 -19.17 -2.13 -15.20
CA ALA A 60 -20.56 -2.45 -14.96
C ALA A 60 -20.78 -3.21 -13.64
N THR A 61 -19.76 -3.90 -13.12
CA THR A 61 -19.89 -4.80 -11.96
C THR A 61 -18.99 -4.47 -10.77
N ALA A 62 -18.02 -3.56 -10.91
CA ALA A 62 -17.04 -3.25 -9.87
C ALA A 62 -17.71 -2.76 -8.58
N PHE A 63 -18.59 -1.75 -8.68
CA PHE A 63 -19.32 -1.24 -7.51
C PHE A 63 -20.20 -2.33 -6.89
N SER A 64 -20.96 -3.06 -7.70
CA SER A 64 -21.85 -4.11 -7.20
C SER A 64 -21.09 -5.26 -6.56
N SER A 65 -19.91 -5.64 -7.06
CA SER A 65 -19.06 -6.69 -6.47
C SER A 65 -18.57 -6.30 -5.08
N VAL A 66 -18.20 -5.02 -4.87
CA VAL A 66 -17.85 -4.52 -3.54
C VAL A 66 -19.07 -4.52 -2.61
N THR A 67 -20.27 -4.20 -3.10
CA THR A 67 -21.48 -4.30 -2.27
C THR A 67 -21.84 -5.74 -1.93
N HIS A 68 -21.65 -6.68 -2.86
CA HIS A 68 -21.83 -8.12 -2.66
C HIS A 68 -20.85 -8.65 -1.61
N ILE A 69 -19.57 -8.24 -1.64
CA ILE A 69 -18.60 -8.56 -0.58
C ILE A 69 -19.13 -8.15 0.80
N CYS A 70 -19.68 -6.94 0.93
CA CYS A 70 -20.15 -6.46 2.22
C CYS A 70 -21.44 -7.14 2.71
N ARG A 71 -22.30 -7.61 1.79
CA ARG A 71 -23.66 -8.07 2.13
C ARG A 71 -23.82 -9.58 2.14
N ASP A 72 -23.14 -10.25 1.23
CA ASP A 72 -23.42 -11.65 0.90
C ASP A 72 -22.23 -12.58 1.20
N VAL A 73 -21.00 -12.06 1.26
CA VAL A 73 -19.82 -12.84 1.64
C VAL A 73 -19.70 -12.90 3.17
N ASN A 74 -19.53 -14.11 3.71
CA ASN A 74 -19.34 -14.33 5.15
C ASN A 74 -18.17 -13.49 5.70
N TYR A 75 -18.47 -12.62 6.67
CA TYR A 75 -17.52 -11.65 7.23
C TYR A 75 -16.86 -10.71 6.19
N GLY A 76 -17.38 -10.62 4.97
CA GLY A 76 -16.82 -9.79 3.92
C GLY A 76 -16.86 -8.30 4.25
N TRP A 77 -17.87 -7.84 5.01
CA TRP A 77 -17.89 -6.49 5.57
C TRP A 77 -16.71 -6.22 6.51
N VAL A 78 -16.34 -7.18 7.36
CA VAL A 78 -15.18 -7.06 8.27
C VAL A 78 -13.92 -6.89 7.44
N LEU A 79 -13.69 -7.77 6.46
CA LEU A 79 -12.54 -7.71 5.57
C LEU A 79 -12.49 -6.36 4.83
N ARG A 80 -13.63 -5.90 4.30
CA ARG A 80 -13.70 -4.66 3.53
C ARG A 80 -13.37 -3.44 4.37
N TYR A 81 -13.92 -3.34 5.56
CA TYR A 81 -13.68 -2.21 6.46
C TYR A 81 -12.31 -2.29 7.13
N LEU A 82 -11.79 -3.49 7.42
CA LEU A 82 -10.43 -3.68 7.90
C LEU A 82 -9.41 -3.23 6.84
N HIS A 83 -9.62 -3.59 5.57
CA HIS A 83 -8.75 -3.16 4.48
C HIS A 83 -8.83 -1.65 4.21
N ALA A 84 -10.03 -1.05 4.28
CA ALA A 84 -10.21 0.40 4.11
C ALA A 84 -9.55 1.20 5.25
N ASN A 85 -9.89 0.90 6.49
CA ASN A 85 -9.36 1.63 7.64
C ASN A 85 -7.89 1.28 7.90
N GLY A 86 -7.47 0.07 7.56
CA GLY A 86 -6.08 -0.36 7.60
C GLY A 86 -5.19 0.48 6.69
N ALA A 87 -5.67 0.89 5.51
CA ALA A 87 -4.96 1.84 4.66
C ALA A 87 -4.76 3.20 5.34
N SER A 88 -5.78 3.74 6.02
CA SER A 88 -5.64 4.98 6.80
C SER A 88 -4.64 4.83 7.95
N MET A 89 -4.70 3.71 8.68
CA MET A 89 -3.73 3.41 9.74
C MET A 89 -2.30 3.29 9.19
N PHE A 90 -2.13 2.74 7.99
CA PHE A 90 -0.84 2.68 7.31
C PHE A 90 -0.26 4.07 7.10
N PHE A 91 -1.04 5.03 6.58
CA PHE A 91 -0.57 6.41 6.40
C PHE A 91 -0.29 7.13 7.73
N ILE A 92 -1.12 6.91 8.76
CA ILE A 92 -0.84 7.45 10.11
C ILE A 92 0.53 6.94 10.60
N CYS A 93 0.76 5.63 10.53
CA CYS A 93 2.04 5.03 10.90
C CYS A 93 3.20 5.57 10.03
N LEU A 94 3.00 5.76 8.73
CA LEU A 94 4.02 6.28 7.81
C LEU A 94 4.43 7.70 8.20
N TYR A 95 3.46 8.59 8.38
CA TYR A 95 3.75 9.99 8.73
C TYR A 95 4.42 10.12 10.09
N LEU A 96 4.01 9.33 11.09
CA LEU A 96 4.66 9.30 12.39
C LEU A 96 6.07 8.70 12.32
N HIS A 97 6.28 7.67 11.48
CA HIS A 97 7.59 7.07 11.24
C HIS A 97 8.57 8.05 10.56
N VAL A 98 8.10 8.78 9.53
CA VAL A 98 8.86 9.83 8.83
C VAL A 98 9.15 10.99 9.79
N GLY A 99 8.14 11.46 10.53
CA GLY A 99 8.28 12.54 11.51
C GLY A 99 9.31 12.23 12.58
N ARG A 100 9.31 11.00 13.12
CA ARG A 100 10.38 10.49 14.00
C ARG A 100 11.73 10.61 13.32
N GLY A 101 11.85 10.17 12.07
CA GLY A 101 13.12 10.19 11.33
C GLY A 101 13.68 11.60 11.12
N LEU A 102 12.80 12.59 10.91
CA LEU A 102 13.19 13.99 10.85
C LEU A 102 13.63 14.52 12.21
N TYR A 103 12.83 14.28 13.26
CA TYR A 103 13.08 14.82 14.60
C TYR A 103 14.39 14.31 15.23
N TYR A 104 14.68 13.01 15.08
CA TYR A 104 15.90 12.38 15.64
C TYR A 104 17.09 12.33 14.67
N GLY A 105 16.99 12.95 13.49
CA GLY A 105 18.08 12.95 12.51
C GLY A 105 18.36 11.60 11.85
N SER A 106 17.41 10.65 11.87
CA SER A 106 17.57 9.33 11.26
C SER A 106 17.77 9.37 9.74
N TYR A 107 17.41 10.47 9.08
CA TYR A 107 17.68 10.69 7.65
C TYR A 107 19.19 10.72 7.31
N LEU A 108 20.06 10.86 8.32
CA LEU A 108 21.51 10.74 8.14
C LEU A 108 21.93 9.31 7.72
N TYR A 109 21.11 8.29 8.00
CA TYR A 109 21.24 6.95 7.42
C TYR A 109 20.71 6.95 5.98
N LYS A 110 21.49 7.56 5.06
CA LYS A 110 21.06 7.92 3.70
C LYS A 110 20.42 6.79 2.92
N GLU A 111 21.02 5.60 2.90
CA GLU A 111 20.47 4.47 2.15
C GLU A 111 19.11 4.02 2.71
N THR A 112 19.02 3.85 4.03
CA THR A 112 17.76 3.52 4.71
C THR A 112 16.69 4.58 4.48
N TRP A 113 17.08 5.86 4.51
CA TRP A 113 16.17 6.98 4.27
C TRP A 113 15.66 7.00 2.83
N ASN A 114 16.53 6.84 1.84
CA ASN A 114 16.18 6.83 0.43
C ASN A 114 15.26 5.65 0.08
N VAL A 115 15.53 4.45 0.62
CA VAL A 115 14.61 3.30 0.51
C VAL A 115 13.26 3.64 1.15
N GLY A 116 13.25 4.31 2.31
CA GLY A 116 12.03 4.79 2.96
C GLY A 116 11.21 5.74 2.08
N VAL A 117 11.86 6.65 1.35
CA VAL A 117 11.18 7.56 0.40
C VAL A 117 10.57 6.78 -0.77
N VAL A 118 11.28 5.79 -1.31
CA VAL A 118 10.73 4.91 -2.37
C VAL A 118 9.53 4.13 -1.86
N LEU A 119 9.61 3.57 -0.64
CA LEU A 119 8.50 2.85 -0.01
C LEU A 119 7.29 3.76 0.22
N LEU A 120 7.50 5.02 0.64
CA LEU A 120 6.42 6.00 0.78
C LEU A 120 5.69 6.22 -0.56
N PHE A 121 6.43 6.46 -1.64
CA PHE A 121 5.82 6.64 -2.96
C PHE A 121 5.12 5.37 -3.48
N ALA A 122 5.67 4.18 -3.20
CA ALA A 122 5.03 2.92 -3.53
C ALA A 122 3.69 2.78 -2.80
N VAL A 123 3.63 3.03 -1.49
CA VAL A 123 2.37 2.96 -0.71
C VAL A 123 1.36 4.03 -1.18
N MET A 124 1.82 5.23 -1.53
CA MET A 124 0.97 6.27 -2.13
C MET A 124 0.33 5.82 -3.44
N ALA A 125 1.11 5.27 -4.36
CA ALA A 125 0.62 4.77 -5.64
C ALA A 125 -0.37 3.61 -5.43
N THR A 126 -0.02 2.64 -4.58
CA THR A 126 -0.87 1.51 -4.22
C THR A 126 -2.21 1.96 -3.65
N ALA A 127 -2.21 2.87 -2.66
CA ALA A 127 -3.42 3.32 -2.02
C ALA A 127 -4.31 4.15 -2.96
N PHE A 128 -3.72 5.00 -3.80
CA PHE A 128 -4.45 5.74 -4.82
C PHE A 128 -5.21 4.79 -5.76
N MET A 129 -4.52 3.79 -6.34
CA MET A 129 -5.16 2.83 -7.23
C MET A 129 -6.22 1.99 -6.51
N GLY A 130 -5.96 1.58 -5.25
CA GLY A 130 -6.92 0.86 -4.42
C GLY A 130 -8.20 1.65 -4.16
N TYR A 131 -8.09 2.98 -4.02
CA TYR A 131 -9.25 3.87 -3.83
C TYR A 131 -10.12 3.99 -5.10
N VAL A 132 -9.58 3.70 -6.28
CA VAL A 132 -10.33 3.71 -7.55
C VAL A 132 -11.21 2.46 -7.69
N LEU A 133 -10.78 1.32 -7.14
CA LEU A 133 -11.41 0.01 -7.35
C LEU A 133 -12.90 -0.11 -6.98
N PRO A 134 -13.41 0.55 -5.92
CA PRO A 134 -14.84 0.52 -5.61
C PRO A 134 -15.72 1.19 -6.67
N TRP A 135 -15.12 1.98 -7.58
CA TRP A 135 -15.81 2.64 -8.70
C TRP A 135 -17.01 3.52 -8.28
N GLY A 136 -16.90 4.18 -7.12
CA GLY A 136 -17.85 5.21 -6.69
C GLY A 136 -17.58 6.57 -7.32
N GLN A 137 -18.44 7.57 -7.05
CA GLN A 137 -18.28 8.93 -7.58
C GLN A 137 -16.92 9.55 -7.25
N MET A 138 -16.51 9.51 -5.97
CA MET A 138 -15.22 10.07 -5.56
C MET A 138 -14.04 9.28 -6.12
N SER A 139 -14.17 7.96 -6.26
CA SER A 139 -13.17 7.10 -6.90
C SER A 139 -12.93 7.53 -8.36
N PHE A 140 -14.01 7.67 -9.13
CA PHE A 140 -13.95 8.04 -10.55
C PHE A 140 -13.42 9.45 -10.75
N TRP A 141 -14.03 10.46 -10.11
CA TRP A 141 -13.61 11.85 -10.28
C TRP A 141 -12.22 12.11 -9.72
N GLY A 142 -11.88 11.46 -8.60
CA GLY A 142 -10.52 11.50 -8.05
C GLY A 142 -9.50 10.94 -9.03
N ALA A 143 -9.76 9.79 -9.65
CA ALA A 143 -8.89 9.22 -10.67
C ALA A 143 -8.70 10.18 -11.85
N THR A 144 -9.80 10.71 -12.39
CA THR A 144 -9.79 11.65 -13.52
C THR A 144 -8.96 12.90 -13.23
N VAL A 145 -9.22 13.57 -12.11
CA VAL A 145 -8.51 14.81 -11.77
C VAL A 145 -7.02 14.56 -11.52
N ILE A 146 -6.68 13.57 -10.70
CA ILE A 146 -5.29 13.32 -10.29
C ILE A 146 -4.43 12.85 -11.46
N THR A 147 -4.91 11.90 -12.27
CA THR A 147 -4.14 11.43 -13.42
C THR A 147 -3.99 12.51 -14.50
N ASN A 148 -5.01 13.36 -14.69
CA ASN A 148 -4.95 14.44 -15.67
C ASN A 148 -3.95 15.56 -15.30
N LEU A 149 -3.44 15.62 -14.06
CA LEU A 149 -2.35 16.54 -13.70
C LEU A 149 -1.09 16.31 -14.56
N LEU A 150 -0.86 15.09 -15.04
CA LEU A 150 0.26 14.76 -15.93
C LEU A 150 0.14 15.42 -17.31
N SER A 151 -1.06 15.87 -17.71
CA SER A 151 -1.25 16.60 -18.97
C SER A 151 -0.48 17.93 -19.02
N ALA A 152 -0.11 18.47 -17.86
CA ALA A 152 0.67 19.71 -17.74
C ALA A 152 2.15 19.53 -18.14
N ILE A 153 2.63 18.29 -18.34
CA ILE A 153 4.01 18.04 -18.80
C ILE A 153 4.13 18.47 -20.27
N PRO A 154 5.06 19.38 -20.61
CA PRO A 154 5.23 19.86 -21.98
C PRO A 154 5.50 18.72 -22.97
N TYR A 155 4.94 18.84 -24.18
CA TYR A 155 5.09 17.94 -25.32
C TYR A 155 4.51 16.53 -25.17
N ILE A 156 4.71 15.86 -24.03
CA ILE A 156 4.34 14.45 -23.83
C ILE A 156 3.15 14.23 -22.89
N GLY A 157 2.68 15.27 -22.19
CA GLY A 157 1.71 15.13 -21.10
C GLY A 157 0.38 14.52 -21.51
N THR A 158 -0.23 15.02 -22.58
CA THR A 158 -1.52 14.51 -23.08
C THR A 158 -1.43 13.04 -23.49
N SER A 159 -0.41 12.67 -24.27
CA SER A 159 -0.17 11.28 -24.67
C SER A 159 0.10 10.36 -23.47
N LEU A 160 0.80 10.85 -22.44
CA LEU A 160 1.04 10.10 -21.21
C LEU A 160 -0.27 9.80 -20.45
N VAL A 161 -1.17 10.78 -20.34
CA VAL A 161 -2.47 10.61 -19.68
C VAL A 161 -3.33 9.59 -20.42
N GLU A 162 -3.49 9.74 -21.73
CA GLU A 162 -4.25 8.79 -22.56
C GLU A 162 -3.66 7.38 -22.52
N TRP A 163 -2.32 7.27 -22.45
CA TRP A 163 -1.64 5.99 -22.28
C TRP A 163 -1.96 5.35 -20.92
N ILE A 164 -1.93 6.11 -19.82
CA ILE A 164 -2.30 5.64 -18.48
C ILE A 164 -3.76 5.21 -18.45
N TRP A 165 -4.66 5.96 -19.07
CA TRP A 165 -6.08 5.61 -19.14
C TRP A 165 -6.34 4.40 -20.04
N GLY A 166 -5.56 4.25 -21.11
CA GLY A 166 -5.84 3.27 -22.16
C GLY A 166 -6.99 3.68 -23.05
N GLY A 167 -7.22 4.98 -23.20
CA GLY A 167 -8.36 5.58 -23.89
C GLY A 167 -8.42 7.08 -23.66
N PHE A 168 -9.53 7.70 -24.03
CA PHE A 168 -9.72 9.17 -23.95
C PHE A 168 -10.20 9.66 -22.58
N SER A 169 -10.56 8.74 -21.67
CA SER A 169 -11.00 9.04 -20.32
C SER A 169 -10.73 7.85 -19.40
N VAL A 170 -10.81 8.08 -18.09
CA VAL A 170 -10.87 6.99 -17.10
C VAL A 170 -12.09 6.12 -17.41
N ASP A 171 -11.88 4.84 -17.70
CA ASP A 171 -12.94 3.87 -18.03
C ASP A 171 -12.46 2.43 -17.77
N LYS A 172 -13.10 1.42 -18.36
CA LYS A 172 -12.82 -0.01 -18.20
C LYS A 172 -11.35 -0.38 -18.31
N ALA A 173 -10.66 0.09 -19.35
CA ALA A 173 -9.24 -0.20 -19.52
C ALA A 173 -8.39 0.31 -18.34
N THR A 174 -8.76 1.47 -17.76
CA THR A 174 -8.11 2.08 -16.60
C THR A 174 -8.39 1.28 -15.33
N LEU A 175 -9.64 0.88 -15.11
CA LEU A 175 -10.03 0.12 -13.92
C LEU A 175 -9.33 -1.25 -13.86
N THR A 176 -9.34 -1.99 -14.98
CA THR A 176 -8.75 -3.32 -15.03
C THR A 176 -7.24 -3.28 -14.77
N ARG A 177 -6.51 -2.32 -15.35
CA ARG A 177 -5.06 -2.18 -15.09
C ARG A 177 -4.76 -1.66 -13.69
N PHE A 178 -5.57 -0.75 -13.14
CA PHE A 178 -5.38 -0.26 -11.77
C PHE A 178 -5.58 -1.40 -10.77
N PHE A 179 -6.53 -2.31 -11.00
CA PHE A 179 -6.63 -3.53 -10.21
C PHE A 179 -5.35 -4.37 -10.29
N ALA A 180 -4.83 -4.61 -11.49
CA ALA A 180 -3.59 -5.38 -11.68
C ALA A 180 -2.38 -4.74 -10.97
N PHE A 181 -2.18 -3.43 -11.12
CA PHE A 181 -1.09 -2.71 -10.44
C PHE A 181 -1.29 -2.64 -8.93
N HIS A 182 -2.52 -2.42 -8.46
CA HIS A 182 -2.83 -2.43 -7.03
C HIS A 182 -2.58 -3.80 -6.39
N PHE A 183 -2.76 -4.89 -7.14
CA PHE A 183 -2.44 -6.25 -6.68
C PHE A 183 -0.94 -6.53 -6.69
N LEU A 184 -0.19 -5.97 -7.65
CA LEU A 184 1.24 -6.23 -7.84
C LEU A 184 2.15 -5.46 -6.87
N LEU A 185 1.80 -4.22 -6.53
CA LEU A 185 2.69 -3.33 -5.79
C LEU A 185 2.89 -3.65 -4.28
N PRO A 186 1.88 -4.11 -3.52
CA PRO A 186 2.06 -4.56 -2.14
C PRO A 186 3.04 -5.72 -2.02
#